data_AF-A0AAW9IVB7-F1
#
_entry.id   AF-A0AAW9IVB7-F1
#
_cell.length_a   1.000
_cell.length_b   1.000
_cell.length_c   1.000
_cell.angle_alpha   90.00
_cell.angle_beta   90.00
_cell.angle_gamma   90.00
#
_symmetry.space_group_name_H-M   'P 1'
#
loop_
_entity.id
_entity.type
_entity.pdbx_description
1 polymer ?
#
loop_
_entity_poly.entity_id
_entity_poly.type
_entity_poly.pdbx_seq_one_letter_code
_entity_poly.pdbx_strand_id
1 'polypeptide(L)'
;NTSFDDITLAKIAKESNISKGTLYYYYNNKEDILFDIIDRYVSKLADDLLVWVENKEKDTSAPRLFKYVLERGAEKEYGNLRLYLIGACVSENTSLREKYVERYLYFKRNLTKKINERLPNFDGEYFAWLL
;
A
#
# COMPACT_ATOMS: atom_id res chain seq x y z
N ASN A 1 1.44 -2.01 23.47
CA ASN A 1 0.60 -1.13 22.61
C ASN A 1 1.13 0.28 22.72
N THR A 2 1.85 0.72 21.69
CA THR A 2 2.38 2.08 21.57
C THR A 2 1.60 2.75 20.45
N SER A 3 0.98 3.91 20.70
CA SER A 3 0.29 4.67 19.65
C SER A 3 1.31 5.23 18.67
N PHE A 4 0.93 5.50 17.42
CA PHE A 4 1.80 6.20 16.48
C PHE A 4 2.22 7.57 17.02
N ASP A 5 1.37 8.22 17.82
CA ASP A 5 1.66 9.50 18.46
C ASP A 5 2.85 9.42 19.43
N ASP A 6 3.04 8.28 20.08
CA ASP A 6 4.13 8.03 21.02
C ASP A 6 5.47 7.70 20.33
N ILE A 7 5.45 7.47 19.01
CA ILE A 7 6.64 7.22 18.20
C ILE A 7 7.35 8.54 17.96
N THR A 8 8.67 8.54 18.06
CA THR A 8 9.53 9.70 17.76
C THR A 8 10.68 9.28 16.88
N LEU A 9 11.25 10.21 16.09
CA LEU A 9 12.46 9.95 15.31
C LEU A 9 13.61 9.43 16.18
N ALA A 10 13.75 9.94 17.41
CA ALA A 10 14.75 9.44 18.35
C ALA A 10 14.54 7.96 18.73
N LYS A 11 13.28 7.53 18.95
CA LYS A 11 12.96 6.11 19.19
C LYS A 11 13.25 5.27 17.95
N ILE A 12 12.83 5.72 16.77
CA ILE A 12 13.09 5.02 15.50
C ILE A 12 14.60 4.85 15.28
N ALA A 13 15.40 5.91 15.43
CA ALA A 13 16.85 5.83 15.25
C ALA A 13 17.49 4.80 16.21
N LYS A 14 17.03 4.78 17.47
CA LYS A 14 17.49 3.82 18.48
C LYS A 14 17.15 2.38 18.09
N GLU A 15 15.90 2.10 17.74
CA GLU A 15 15.44 0.75 17.38
C GLU A 15 16.04 0.26 16.04
N SER A 16 16.32 1.18 15.11
CA SER A 16 16.99 0.89 13.84
C SER A 16 18.52 0.80 13.96
N ASN A 17 19.10 0.98 15.16
CA ASN A 17 20.54 0.97 15.42
C ASN A 17 21.35 1.95 14.54
N ILE A 18 20.81 3.15 14.33
CA ILE A 18 21.49 4.24 13.60
C ILE A 18 21.59 5.50 14.47
N SER A 19 22.49 6.41 14.10
CA SER A 19 22.59 7.68 14.82
C SER A 19 21.34 8.54 14.60
N LYS A 20 20.97 9.36 15.59
CA LYS A 20 19.91 10.36 15.42
C LYS A 20 20.21 11.26 14.22
N GLY A 21 21.45 11.77 14.13
CA GLY A 21 21.88 12.64 13.03
C GLY A 21 21.66 12.01 11.65
N THR A 22 21.89 10.70 11.51
CA THR A 22 21.61 9.96 10.27
C THR A 22 20.13 9.97 9.95
N LEU A 23 19.25 9.67 10.90
CA LEU A 23 17.81 9.65 10.62
C LEU A 23 17.25 11.05 10.33
N TYR A 24 17.68 12.06 11.10
CA TYR A 24 17.29 13.46 10.89
C TYR A 24 17.82 14.04 9.58
N TYR A 25 18.87 13.47 9.00
CA TYR A 25 19.36 13.86 7.67
C TYR A 25 18.38 13.45 6.56
N TYR A 26 17.72 12.30 6.70
CA TYR A 26 16.79 11.79 5.69
C TYR A 26 15.33 12.21 5.92
N TYR A 27 14.93 12.44 7.18
CA TYR A 27 13.53 12.65 7.54
C TYR A 27 13.35 13.79 8.53
N ASN A 28 12.42 14.71 8.24
CA ASN A 28 12.12 15.84 9.12
C ASN A 28 11.19 15.44 10.26
N ASN A 29 10.31 14.48 10.01
CA ASN A 29 9.33 13.98 10.97
C ASN A 29 9.06 12.46 10.74
N LYS A 30 8.28 11.83 11.63
CA LYS A 30 7.97 10.40 11.55
C LYS A 30 6.96 10.08 10.45
N GLU A 31 6.15 11.06 10.06
CA GLU A 31 5.18 10.97 8.99
C GLU A 31 5.89 10.82 7.63
N ASP A 32 7.03 11.47 7.41
CA ASP A 32 7.88 11.31 6.23
C ASP A 32 8.37 9.85 6.07
N ILE A 33 8.76 9.23 7.18
CA ILE A 33 9.13 7.80 7.18
C ILE A 33 7.93 6.93 6.86
N LEU A 34 6.80 7.21 7.49
CA LEU A 34 5.55 6.51 7.23
C LEU A 34 5.17 6.62 5.74
N PHE A 35 5.32 7.80 5.13
CA PHE A 35 5.07 8.01 3.70
C PHE A 35 5.92 7.14 2.81
N ASP A 36 7.21 7.10 3.07
CA ASP A 36 8.14 6.27 2.32
C ASP A 36 7.81 4.78 2.46
N ILE A 37 7.35 4.34 3.64
CA ILE A 37 6.91 2.97 3.86
C ILE A 37 5.64 2.67 3.05
N ILE A 38 4.65 3.58 3.08
CA ILE A 38 3.41 3.45 2.30
C ILE A 38 3.71 3.38 0.81
N ASP A 39 4.53 4.30 0.31
CA ASP A 39 4.85 4.39 -1.12
C ASP A 39 5.54 3.11 -1.62
N ARG A 40 6.55 2.63 -0.87
CA ARG A 40 7.22 1.36 -1.16
C ARG A 40 6.25 0.18 -1.12
N TYR A 41 5.37 0.14 -0.12
CA TYR A 41 4.40 -0.93 0.04
C TYR A 41 3.36 -0.96 -1.10
N VAL A 42 2.71 0.16 -1.41
CA VAL A 42 1.69 0.21 -2.45
C VAL A 42 2.31 -0.01 -3.83
N SER A 43 3.52 0.50 -4.07
CA SER A 43 4.29 0.20 -5.29
C SER A 43 4.56 -1.30 -5.41
N LYS A 44 5.07 -1.93 -4.35
CA LYS A 44 5.35 -3.37 -4.33
C LYS A 44 4.10 -4.21 -4.57
N LEU A 45 2.96 -3.85 -3.96
CA LEU A 45 1.70 -4.55 -4.23
C LEU A 45 1.27 -4.43 -5.70
N ALA A 46 1.39 -3.24 -6.29
CA ALA A 46 1.08 -3.02 -7.69
C ALA A 46 2.02 -3.85 -8.60
N ASP A 47 3.32 -3.83 -8.33
CA ASP A 47 4.32 -4.58 -9.09
C ASP A 47 4.12 -6.09 -8.96
N ASP A 48 3.92 -6.60 -7.75
CA ASP A 48 3.69 -8.03 -7.49
C ASP A 48 2.38 -8.50 -8.18
N LEU A 49 1.35 -7.65 -8.19
CA LEU A 49 0.12 -7.91 -8.95
C LEU A 49 0.39 -7.93 -10.46
N LEU A 50 1.14 -6.97 -11.00
CA LEU A 50 1.45 -6.89 -12.43
C LEU A 50 2.24 -8.13 -12.89
N VAL A 51 3.32 -8.47 -12.20
CA VAL A 51 4.12 -9.67 -12.47
C VAL A 51 3.25 -10.93 -12.42
N TRP A 52 2.37 -11.03 -11.43
CA TRP A 52 1.51 -12.19 -11.27
C TRP A 52 0.50 -12.32 -12.41
N VAL A 53 -0.17 -11.22 -12.80
CA VAL A 53 -1.15 -11.25 -13.90
C VAL A 53 -0.47 -11.33 -15.27
N GLU A 54 0.81 -11.05 -15.40
CA GLU A 54 1.54 -11.23 -16.67
C GLU A 54 1.92 -12.69 -16.96
N ASN A 55 1.97 -13.53 -15.92
CA ASN A 55 2.27 -14.95 -16.10
C ASN A 55 1.10 -15.70 -16.77
N LYS A 56 1.17 -15.84 -18.09
CA LYS A 56 0.17 -16.54 -18.93
C LYS A 56 0.13 -18.05 -18.74
N GLU A 57 1.17 -18.65 -18.17
CA GLU A 57 1.24 -20.09 -17.90
C GLU A 57 0.45 -20.48 -16.64
N LYS A 58 0.15 -19.50 -15.81
CA LYS A 58 -0.67 -19.61 -14.62
C LYS A 58 -2.14 -19.37 -14.98
N ASP A 59 -3.06 -20.10 -14.35
CA ASP A 59 -4.50 -19.79 -14.36
C ASP A 59 -4.73 -18.29 -14.04
N THR A 60 -5.09 -17.47 -15.02
CA THR A 60 -5.43 -16.05 -14.81
C THR A 60 -6.95 -15.83 -14.75
N SER A 61 -7.72 -16.84 -14.35
CA SER A 61 -9.16 -16.71 -14.19
C SER A 61 -9.53 -15.66 -13.13
N ALA A 62 -10.72 -15.08 -13.28
CA ALA A 62 -11.23 -14.09 -12.34
C ALA A 62 -11.20 -14.57 -10.89
N PRO A 63 -11.68 -15.78 -10.54
CA PRO A 63 -11.66 -16.28 -9.16
C PRO A 63 -10.25 -16.31 -8.55
N ARG A 64 -9.23 -16.66 -9.34
CA ARG A 64 -7.86 -16.71 -8.85
C ARG A 64 -7.27 -15.31 -8.68
N LEU A 65 -7.57 -14.38 -9.60
CA LEU A 65 -7.18 -12.97 -9.47
C LEU A 65 -7.79 -12.36 -8.20
N PHE A 66 -9.09 -12.58 -7.97
CA PHE A 66 -9.77 -12.13 -6.75
C PHE A 66 -9.12 -12.72 -5.50
N LYS A 67 -8.89 -14.03 -5.48
CA LYS A 67 -8.23 -14.70 -4.37
C LYS A 67 -6.87 -14.06 -4.07
N TYR A 68 -6.06 -13.82 -5.09
CA TYR A 68 -4.73 -13.23 -4.93
C TYR A 68 -4.77 -11.80 -4.36
N VAL A 69 -5.62 -10.94 -4.92
CA VAL A 69 -5.74 -9.54 -4.45
C VAL A 69 -6.26 -9.49 -3.01
N LEU A 70 -7.22 -10.34 -2.66
CA LEU A 70 -7.76 -10.43 -1.30
C LEU A 70 -6.75 -10.96 -0.30
N GLU A 71 -6.04 -12.06 -0.61
CA GLU A 71 -5.04 -12.66 0.28
C GLU A 71 -3.88 -11.70 0.56
N ARG A 72 -3.38 -10.99 -0.46
CA ARG A 72 -2.30 -10.01 -0.30
C ARG A 72 -2.74 -8.72 0.39
N GLY A 73 -3.96 -8.26 0.11
CA GLY A 73 -4.54 -7.11 0.81
C GLY A 73 -4.83 -7.39 2.29
N ALA A 74 -5.03 -8.66 2.66
CA ALA A 74 -5.31 -9.11 4.02
C ALA A 74 -4.11 -9.73 4.74
N GLU A 75 -2.93 -9.79 4.11
CA GLU A 75 -1.72 -10.37 4.71
C GLU A 75 -1.35 -9.62 6.01
N LYS A 76 -0.90 -10.37 7.02
CA LYS A 76 -0.85 -9.95 8.42
C LYS A 76 -0.02 -8.69 8.68
N GLU A 77 1.04 -8.45 7.91
CA GLU A 77 1.87 -7.24 8.00
C GLU A 77 1.18 -6.01 7.40
N TYR A 78 0.30 -6.23 6.42
CA TYR A 78 -0.22 -5.21 5.53
C TYR A 78 -1.66 -4.79 5.85
N GLY A 79 -2.47 -5.73 6.36
CA GLY A 79 -3.82 -5.42 6.85
C GLY A 79 -3.78 -4.38 7.98
N ASN A 80 -2.82 -4.49 8.90
CA ASN A 80 -2.64 -3.53 10.00
C ASN A 80 -2.22 -2.15 9.48
N LEU A 81 -1.32 -2.09 8.50
CA LEU A 81 -0.92 -0.83 7.88
C LEU A 81 -2.12 -0.20 7.15
N ARG A 82 -2.87 -0.95 6.34
CA ARG A 82 -4.07 -0.46 5.65
C ARG A 82 -5.10 0.11 6.64
N LEU A 83 -5.39 -0.60 7.73
CA LEU A 83 -6.32 -0.15 8.76
C LEU A 83 -5.85 1.15 9.43
N TYR A 84 -4.57 1.22 9.78
CA TYR A 84 -3.96 2.42 10.33
C TYR A 84 -4.08 3.60 9.34
N LEU A 85 -3.81 3.39 8.05
CA LEU A 85 -3.91 4.44 7.04
C LEU A 85 -5.33 4.93 6.83
N ILE A 86 -6.32 4.03 6.83
CA ILE A 86 -7.73 4.40 6.78
C ILE A 86 -8.08 5.28 7.99
N GLY A 87 -7.68 4.88 9.20
CA GLY A 87 -7.88 5.67 10.41
C GLY A 87 -7.18 7.03 10.33
N ALA A 88 -5.94 7.07 9.86
CA ALA A 88 -5.16 8.29 9.73
C ALA A 88 -5.70 9.23 8.64
N CYS A 89 -6.33 8.70 7.58
CA CYS A 89 -7.01 9.52 6.57
C CYS A 89 -8.27 10.22 7.10
N VAL A 90 -8.94 9.60 8.08
CA VAL A 90 -10.13 10.18 8.77
C VAL A 90 -9.71 11.25 9.79
N SER A 91 -8.42 11.35 10.11
CA SER A 91 -7.87 12.43 10.94
C SER A 91 -7.67 13.75 10.18
N GLU A 92 -7.28 14.81 10.90
CA GLU A 92 -6.97 16.13 10.33
C GLU A 92 -5.68 16.17 9.49
N ASN A 93 -4.94 15.05 9.38
CA ASN A 93 -3.71 14.98 8.59
C ASN A 93 -4.01 14.93 7.07
N THR A 94 -4.23 16.11 6.48
CA THR A 94 -4.56 16.30 5.06
C THR A 94 -3.49 15.76 4.11
N SER A 95 -2.21 16.00 4.41
CA SER A 95 -1.09 15.53 3.59
C SER A 95 -1.02 14.01 3.54
N LEU A 96 -1.32 13.33 4.65
CA LEU A 96 -1.32 11.88 4.69
C LEU A 96 -2.43 11.26 3.86
N ARG A 97 -3.61 11.83 3.98
CA ARG A 97 -4.75 11.44 3.16
C ARG A 97 -4.47 11.62 1.67
N GLU A 98 -3.93 12.77 1.26
CA GLU A 98 -3.65 13.07 -0.16
C GLU A 98 -2.70 12.05 -0.77
N LYS A 99 -1.55 11.80 -0.13
CA LYS A 99 -0.58 10.81 -0.61
C LYS A 99 -1.14 9.40 -0.64
N TYR A 100 -1.86 8.99 0.40
CA TYR A 100 -2.49 7.67 0.42
C TYR A 100 -3.52 7.50 -0.71
N VAL A 101 -4.37 8.49 -0.92
CA VAL A 101 -5.36 8.50 -2.01
C VAL A 101 -4.67 8.43 -3.36
N GLU A 102 -3.61 9.22 -3.59
CA GLU A 102 -2.84 9.18 -4.83
C GLU A 102 -2.30 7.77 -5.12
N ARG A 103 -1.65 7.14 -4.11
CA ARG A 103 -1.10 5.79 -4.24
C ARG A 103 -2.18 4.73 -4.45
N TYR A 104 -3.31 4.85 -3.76
CA TYR A 104 -4.43 3.93 -3.96
C TYR A 104 -5.03 4.05 -5.35
N LEU A 105 -5.18 5.28 -5.87
CA LEU A 105 -5.65 5.53 -7.23
C LEU A 105 -4.67 4.98 -8.28
N TYR A 106 -3.36 5.02 -8.01
CA TYR A 106 -2.37 4.36 -8.87
C TYR A 106 -2.59 2.84 -8.89
N PHE A 107 -2.74 2.21 -7.73
CA PHE A 107 -3.03 0.77 -7.64
C PHE A 107 -4.33 0.41 -8.39
N LYS A 108 -5.43 1.14 -8.15
CA LYS A 108 -6.72 0.93 -8.80
C LYS A 108 -6.61 1.03 -10.32
N ARG A 109 -5.93 2.05 -10.84
CA ARG A 109 -5.72 2.23 -12.29
C ARG A 109 -4.99 1.05 -12.92
N ASN A 110 -3.93 0.55 -12.27
CA ASN A 110 -3.20 -0.62 -12.76
C ASN A 110 -4.05 -1.90 -12.71
N LEU A 111 -4.80 -2.11 -11.63
CA LEU A 111 -5.70 -3.25 -11.51
C LEU A 111 -6.83 -3.22 -12.56
N THR A 112 -7.49 -2.08 -12.77
CA THR A 112 -8.51 -1.91 -13.81
C THR A 112 -7.97 -2.24 -15.19
N LYS A 113 -6.82 -1.66 -15.56
CA LYS A 113 -6.16 -1.94 -16.85
C LYS A 113 -5.96 -3.44 -17.02
N LYS A 114 -5.50 -4.11 -15.97
CA LYS A 114 -5.17 -5.54 -16.00
C LYS A 114 -6.39 -6.44 -16.06
N ILE A 115 -7.47 -6.08 -15.37
CA ILE A 115 -8.76 -6.79 -15.47
C ILE A 115 -9.29 -6.67 -16.90
N ASN A 116 -9.28 -5.47 -17.49
CA ASN A 116 -9.74 -5.27 -18.87
C ASN A 116 -8.91 -6.08 -19.89
N GLU A 117 -7.60 -6.22 -19.67
CA GLU A 117 -6.71 -7.04 -20.52
C GLU A 117 -7.02 -8.53 -20.46
N ARG A 118 -7.37 -9.07 -19.27
CA ARG A 118 -7.51 -10.51 -19.03
C ARG A 118 -8.95 -11.02 -19.03
N LEU A 119 -9.88 -10.13 -18.72
CA LEU A 119 -11.29 -10.40 -18.52
C LEU A 119 -12.11 -9.35 -19.31
N PRO A 120 -12.02 -9.34 -20.65
CA PRO A 120 -12.60 -8.28 -21.49
C PRO A 120 -14.13 -8.19 -21.41
N ASN A 121 -14.79 -9.23 -20.89
CA ASN A 121 -16.24 -9.28 -20.68
C ASN A 121 -16.67 -8.78 -19.30
N PHE A 122 -15.72 -8.31 -18.47
CA PHE A 122 -15.98 -7.84 -17.11
C PHE A 122 -15.68 -6.34 -17.02
N ASP A 123 -16.46 -5.63 -16.20
CA ASP A 123 -16.22 -4.21 -15.91
C ASP A 123 -15.03 -4.05 -14.96
N GLY A 124 -13.83 -3.83 -15.52
CA GLY A 124 -12.62 -3.69 -14.72
C GLY A 124 -12.61 -2.47 -13.79
N GLU A 125 -13.46 -1.47 -14.00
CA GLU A 125 -13.58 -0.35 -13.09
C GLU A 125 -14.41 -0.72 -11.86
N TYR A 126 -15.54 -1.41 -12.07
CA TYR A 126 -16.37 -1.97 -11.01
C TYR A 126 -15.60 -2.98 -10.16
N PHE A 127 -14.88 -3.92 -10.80
CA PHE A 127 -14.14 -4.95 -10.06
C PHE A 127 -12.91 -4.41 -9.33
N ALA A 128 -12.21 -3.43 -9.89
CA ALA A 128 -11.12 -2.78 -9.16
C ALA A 128 -11.61 -1.86 -8.04
N TRP A 129 -12.89 -1.42 -8.05
CA TRP A 129 -13.49 -0.71 -6.92
C TRP A 129 -13.85 -1.65 -5.76
N LEU A 130 -14.28 -2.88 -6.06
CA LEU A 130 -14.60 -3.90 -5.04
C LEU A 130 -13.36 -4.42 -4.28
N LEU A 131 -12.16 -4.23 -4.83
CA LEU A 131 -10.88 -4.72 -4.30
C LEU A 131 -10.07 -3.58 -3.66
#